data_AF-A0A1Q8JXX0-F1
#
_entry.id   AF-A0A1Q8JXX0-F1
#
_cell.length_a   1.000
_cell.length_b   1.000
_cell.length_c   1.000
_cell.angle_alpha   90.00
_cell.angle_beta   90.00
_cell.angle_gamma   90.00
#
_symmetry.space_group_name_H-M   'P 1'
#
loop_
_entity.id
_entity.type
_entity.pdbx_description
1 polymer ?
#
loop_
_entity_poly.entity_id
_entity_poly.type
_entity_poly.pdbx_seq_one_letter_code
_entity_poly.pdbx_strand_id
1 'polypeptide(L)'
;MPSPDPKAATNPMDLVADLPPRRWSSDDAVSYEAAQEAINEVLACYAALLDQEEQKPTAPERMAYLHAQIEACARQQRVLSPHNPDELAAIRASYSRRLTELREELG
;
A
#
# COMPACT_ATOMS: atom_id res chain seq x y z
N MET A 1 -2.75 -22.08 61.70
CA MET A 1 -2.40 -22.16 60.27
C MET A 1 -3.63 -21.78 59.46
N PRO A 2 -3.60 -20.71 58.65
CA PRO A 2 -4.54 -20.53 57.56
C PRO A 2 -3.93 -20.93 56.21
N SER A 3 -4.73 -21.66 55.43
CA SER A 3 -4.52 -22.17 54.08
C SER A 3 -4.60 -21.06 53.00
N PRO A 4 -4.17 -21.34 51.74
CA PRO A 4 -3.58 -20.34 50.86
C PRO A 4 -4.62 -19.53 50.06
N ASP A 5 -4.23 -18.29 49.72
CA ASP A 5 -4.97 -17.41 48.82
C ASP A 5 -5.10 -18.01 47.41
N PRO A 6 -6.28 -17.95 46.79
CA PRO A 6 -6.50 -18.44 45.44
C PRO A 6 -5.81 -17.51 44.43
N LYS A 7 -4.91 -18.11 43.63
CA LYS A 7 -4.28 -17.54 42.44
C LYS A 7 -5.35 -16.83 41.61
N ALA A 8 -5.33 -15.49 41.62
CA ALA A 8 -6.26 -14.65 40.87
C ALA A 8 -6.22 -15.05 39.39
N ALA A 9 -7.32 -15.60 38.89
CA ALA A 9 -7.51 -15.85 37.47
C ALA A 9 -7.63 -14.47 36.78
N THR A 10 -6.62 -14.10 36.01
CA THR A 10 -6.63 -12.89 35.18
C THR A 10 -7.84 -12.96 34.25
N ASN A 11 -8.77 -12.01 34.43
CA ASN A 11 -9.98 -11.93 33.62
C ASN A 11 -9.57 -11.48 32.21
N PRO A 12 -9.96 -12.17 31.12
CA PRO A 12 -9.60 -11.77 29.76
C PRO A 12 -10.03 -10.33 29.39
N MET A 13 -10.96 -9.72 30.13
CA MET A 13 -11.27 -8.29 29.99
C MET A 13 -10.16 -7.35 30.47
N ASP A 14 -9.36 -7.74 31.47
CA ASP A 14 -8.26 -6.90 31.98
C ASP A 14 -7.12 -6.77 30.95
N LEU A 15 -6.93 -7.81 30.12
CA LEU A 15 -5.98 -7.78 29.00
C LEU A 15 -6.36 -6.79 27.90
N VAL A 16 -7.64 -6.46 27.75
CA VAL A 16 -8.11 -5.47 26.78
C VAL A 16 -7.95 -4.04 27.31
N ALA A 17 -8.08 -3.86 28.64
CA ALA A 17 -7.96 -2.56 29.29
C ALA A 17 -6.52 -2.00 29.29
N ASP A 18 -5.51 -2.89 29.27
CA ASP A 18 -4.08 -2.52 29.24
C ASP A 18 -3.51 -2.33 27.83
N LEU A 19 -4.31 -2.52 26.78
CA LEU A 19 -3.87 -2.18 25.43
C LEU A 19 -3.87 -0.65 25.30
N PRO A 20 -2.70 -0.01 25.04
CA PRO A 20 -2.69 1.42 24.81
C PRO A 20 -3.61 1.73 23.63
N PRO A 21 -4.51 2.73 23.74
CA PRO A 21 -5.41 3.07 22.65
C PRO A 21 -4.57 3.45 21.44
N ARG A 22 -4.58 2.57 20.44
CA ARG A 22 -3.91 2.80 19.17
C ARG A 22 -4.70 3.91 18.47
N ARG A 23 -4.28 5.16 18.64
CA ARG A 23 -4.84 6.31 17.94
C ARG A 23 -4.44 6.19 16.47
N TRP A 24 -5.30 5.58 15.69
CA TRP A 24 -5.31 5.82 14.25
C TRP A 24 -5.73 7.27 14.06
N SER A 25 -4.81 8.15 13.68
CA SER A 25 -5.19 9.52 13.36
C SER A 25 -5.86 9.53 11.99
N SER A 26 -6.88 10.37 11.80
CA SER A 26 -7.51 10.53 10.49
C SER A 26 -6.49 10.94 9.41
N ASP A 27 -5.43 11.64 9.80
CA ASP A 27 -4.36 12.09 8.92
C ASP A 27 -3.48 10.91 8.42
N ASP A 28 -3.22 9.91 9.27
CA ASP A 28 -2.51 8.68 8.86
C ASP A 28 -3.35 7.87 7.85
N ALA A 29 -4.67 7.81 8.06
CA ALA A 29 -5.61 7.19 7.12
C ALA A 29 -5.55 7.88 5.75
N VAL A 30 -5.68 9.21 5.74
CA VAL A 30 -5.68 10.01 4.51
C VAL A 30 -4.35 9.87 3.77
N SER A 31 -3.22 9.86 4.50
CA SER A 31 -1.90 9.71 3.90
C SER A 31 -1.71 8.33 3.27
N TYR A 32 -2.21 7.28 3.94
CA TYR A 32 -2.14 5.92 3.43
C TYR A 32 -3.00 5.75 2.17
N GLU A 33 -4.26 6.18 2.21
CA GLU A 33 -5.17 6.13 1.06
C GLU A 33 -4.63 6.93 -0.12
N ALA A 34 -4.11 8.13 0.11
CA ALA A 34 -3.53 8.95 -0.96
C ALA A 34 -2.29 8.29 -1.61
N ALA A 35 -1.50 7.55 -0.84
CA ALA A 35 -0.39 6.77 -1.39
C ALA A 35 -0.88 5.54 -2.17
N GLN A 36 -1.91 4.84 -1.68
CA GLN A 36 -2.52 3.73 -2.42
C GLN A 36 -3.15 4.17 -3.74
N GLU A 37 -3.86 5.30 -3.74
CA GLU A 37 -4.47 5.89 -4.92
C GLU A 37 -3.42 6.22 -5.98
N ALA A 38 -2.32 6.89 -5.59
CA ALA A 38 -1.23 7.20 -6.50
C ALA A 38 -0.62 5.93 -7.15
N ILE A 39 -0.49 4.84 -6.39
CA ILE A 39 -0.01 3.56 -6.94
C ILE A 39 -1.03 2.95 -7.90
N ASN A 40 -2.32 2.99 -7.56
CA ASN A 40 -3.40 2.48 -8.39
C ASN A 40 -3.52 3.21 -9.73
N GLU A 41 -3.40 4.54 -9.74
CA GLU A 41 -3.44 5.32 -10.97
C GLU A 41 -2.29 4.94 -11.92
N VAL A 42 -1.07 4.78 -11.39
CA VAL A 42 0.10 4.33 -12.17
C VAL A 42 -0.09 2.90 -12.68
N LEU A 43 -0.61 1.99 -11.85
CA LEU A 43 -0.92 0.61 -12.25
C LEU A 43 -1.93 0.61 -13.41
N ALA A 44 -2.97 1.43 -13.34
CA ALA A 44 -3.98 1.55 -14.39
C ALA A 44 -3.36 2.05 -15.70
N CYS A 45 -2.46 3.04 -15.66
CA CYS A 45 -1.74 3.48 -16.84
C CYS A 45 -0.87 2.38 -17.46
N TYR A 46 -0.15 1.60 -16.65
CA TYR A 46 0.64 0.48 -17.17
C TYR A 46 -0.22 -0.61 -17.79
N ALA A 47 -1.38 -0.93 -17.19
CA ALA A 47 -2.32 -1.87 -17.77
C ALA A 47 -2.84 -1.37 -19.13
N ALA A 48 -3.22 -0.09 -19.22
CA ALA A 48 -3.66 0.50 -20.48
C ALA A 48 -2.56 0.49 -21.57
N LEU A 49 -1.30 0.76 -21.20
CA LEU A 49 -0.17 0.66 -22.13
C LEU A 49 0.06 -0.78 -22.60
N LEU A 50 -0.12 -1.76 -21.71
CA LEU A 50 -0.01 -3.18 -22.06
C LEU A 50 -1.11 -3.56 -23.06
N ASP A 51 -2.36 -3.17 -22.80
CA ASP A 51 -3.48 -3.41 -23.71
C ASP A 51 -3.26 -2.79 -25.10
N GLN A 52 -2.62 -1.61 -25.18
CA GLN A 52 -2.22 -0.98 -26.44
C GLN A 52 -1.08 -1.74 -27.13
N GLU A 53 -0.12 -2.25 -26.37
CA GLU A 53 1.03 -2.98 -26.90
C GLU A 53 0.64 -4.36 -27.44
N GLU A 54 -0.31 -5.04 -26.80
CA GLU A 54 -0.87 -6.33 -27.25
C GLU A 54 -1.53 -6.25 -28.64
N GLN A 55 -1.97 -5.06 -29.07
CA GLN A 55 -2.57 -4.83 -30.38
C GLN A 55 -1.52 -4.60 -31.49
N LYS A 56 -0.25 -4.45 -31.15
CA LYS A 56 0.84 -4.18 -32.09
C LYS A 56 1.52 -5.48 -32.54
N PRO A 57 2.19 -5.50 -33.71
CA PRO A 57 3.07 -6.60 -34.09
C PRO A 57 4.14 -6.84 -33.00
N THR A 58 4.42 -8.10 -32.72
CA THR A 58 5.14 -8.60 -31.53
C THR A 58 6.31 -7.72 -31.06
N ALA A 59 6.15 -7.08 -29.89
CA ALA A 59 7.20 -6.36 -29.16
C ALA A 59 7.42 -7.00 -27.77
N PRO A 60 8.02 -8.20 -27.71
CA PRO A 60 8.04 -9.02 -26.50
C PRO A 60 8.79 -8.37 -25.34
N GLU A 61 9.81 -7.57 -25.63
CA GLU A 61 10.58 -6.83 -24.62
C GLU A 61 9.72 -5.76 -23.92
N ARG A 62 8.90 -5.03 -24.69
CA ARG A 62 8.02 -3.99 -24.13
C ARG A 62 6.92 -4.61 -23.27
N MET A 63 6.30 -5.69 -23.73
CA MET A 63 5.31 -6.42 -22.96
C MET A 63 5.90 -6.95 -21.64
N ALA A 64 7.07 -7.58 -21.68
CA ALA A 64 7.75 -8.07 -20.47
C ALA A 64 8.07 -6.94 -19.49
N TYR A 65 8.50 -5.78 -20.00
CA TYR A 65 8.70 -4.59 -19.18
C TYR A 65 7.40 -4.14 -18.48
N LEU A 66 6.30 -4.02 -19.22
CA LEU A 66 5.02 -3.55 -18.68
C LEU A 66 4.47 -4.51 -17.62
N HIS A 67 4.55 -5.83 -17.84
CA HIS A 67 4.22 -6.82 -16.82
C HIS A 67 5.04 -6.64 -15.54
N ALA A 68 6.37 -6.47 -15.67
CA ALA A 68 7.23 -6.26 -14.52
C ALA A 68 6.88 -4.98 -13.74
N GLN A 69 6.45 -3.91 -14.43
CA GLN A 69 6.00 -2.68 -13.76
C GLN A 69 4.67 -2.87 -13.02
N ILE A 70 3.71 -3.60 -13.60
CA ILE A 70 2.44 -3.94 -12.95
C ILE A 70 2.70 -4.76 -11.68
N GLU A 71 3.56 -5.77 -11.76
CA GLU A 71 3.96 -6.58 -10.60
C GLU A 71 4.66 -5.75 -9.52
N ALA A 72 5.49 -4.79 -9.92
CA ALA A 72 6.15 -3.89 -8.98
C ALA A 72 5.15 -3.00 -8.23
N CYS A 73 4.15 -2.45 -8.92
CA CYS A 73 3.08 -1.67 -8.28
C CYS A 73 2.29 -2.53 -7.27
N ALA A 74 1.87 -3.73 -7.68
CA ALA A 74 1.15 -4.65 -6.81
C ALA A 74 1.98 -5.06 -5.59
N ARG A 75 3.29 -5.27 -5.75
CA ARG A 75 4.20 -5.53 -4.62
C ARG A 75 4.29 -4.33 -3.69
N GLN A 76 4.40 -3.11 -4.22
CA GLN A 76 4.47 -1.90 -3.42
C GLN A 76 3.22 -1.74 -2.54
N GLN A 77 2.03 -2.02 -3.06
CA GLN A 77 0.79 -1.97 -2.28
C GLN A 77 0.78 -2.95 -1.11
N ARG A 78 1.30 -4.17 -1.30
CA ARG A 78 1.34 -5.20 -0.26
C ARG A 78 2.28 -4.87 0.89
N VAL A 79 3.35 -4.12 0.62
CA VAL A 79 4.35 -3.73 1.63
C VAL A 79 4.11 -2.34 2.20
N LEU A 80 3.11 -1.60 1.69
CA LEU A 80 2.78 -0.26 2.15
C LEU A 80 2.34 -0.28 3.61
N SER A 81 2.99 0.52 4.44
CA SER A 81 2.70 0.61 5.87
C SER A 81 2.02 1.94 6.20
N PRO A 82 0.90 1.94 6.94
CA PRO A 82 0.25 3.17 7.41
C PRO A 82 1.02 3.87 8.54
N HIS A 83 2.08 3.26 9.06
CA HIS A 83 2.79 3.74 10.26
C HIS A 83 4.00 4.63 9.96
N ASN A 84 4.24 4.96 8.69
CA ASN A 84 5.38 5.76 8.28
C ASN A 84 4.93 6.89 7.33
N PRO A 85 4.46 8.02 7.87
CA PRO A 85 3.90 9.11 7.05
C PRO A 85 4.92 9.72 6.08
N ASP A 86 6.21 9.76 6.45
CA ASP A 86 7.27 10.25 5.58
C ASP A 86 7.46 9.34 4.36
N GLU A 87 7.40 8.02 4.56
CA GLU A 87 7.45 7.04 3.48
C GLU A 87 6.20 7.13 2.59
N LEU A 88 5.01 7.30 3.17
CA LEU A 88 3.78 7.51 2.40
C LEU A 88 3.85 8.76 1.52
N ALA A 89 4.36 9.87 2.06
CA ALA A 89 4.57 11.11 1.31
C ALA A 89 5.58 10.93 0.17
N ALA A 90 6.70 10.25 0.42
CA ALA A 90 7.71 9.97 -0.59
C ALA A 90 7.17 9.06 -1.70
N ILE A 91 6.44 8.01 -1.35
CA ILE A 91 5.79 7.10 -2.30
C ILE A 91 4.80 7.88 -3.15
N ARG A 92 3.89 8.63 -2.52
CA ARG A 92 2.91 9.45 -3.23
C ARG A 92 3.59 10.39 -4.23
N ALA A 93 4.62 11.13 -3.80
CA ALA A 93 5.35 12.05 -4.69
C ALA A 93 6.01 11.33 -5.88
N SER A 94 6.63 10.17 -5.65
CA SER A 94 7.25 9.37 -6.70
C SER A 94 6.24 8.85 -7.71
N TYR A 95 5.13 8.29 -7.23
CA TYR A 95 4.09 7.73 -8.10
C TYR A 95 3.30 8.82 -8.83
N SER A 96 3.05 9.99 -8.22
CA SER A 96 2.46 11.13 -8.91
C SER A 96 3.36 11.64 -10.04
N ARG A 97 4.68 11.69 -9.85
CA ARG A 97 5.61 12.04 -10.95
C ARG A 97 5.52 11.01 -12.07
N ARG A 98 5.54 9.72 -11.71
CA ARG A 98 5.47 8.62 -12.67
C ARG A 98 4.16 8.64 -13.46
N LEU A 99 3.05 8.98 -12.81
CA LEU A 99 1.75 9.11 -13.44
C LEU A 99 1.76 10.19 -14.53
N THR A 100 2.39 11.34 -14.28
CA THR A 100 2.55 12.38 -15.30
C THR A 100 3.29 11.85 -16.52
N GLU A 101 4.42 11.18 -16.32
CA GLU A 101 5.21 10.57 -17.41
C GLU A 101 4.39 9.55 -18.22
N LEU A 102 3.60 8.71 -17.55
CA LEU A 102 2.78 7.69 -18.22
C LEU A 102 1.56 8.26 -18.94
N ARG A 103 0.95 9.32 -18.40
CA ARG A 103 -0.15 10.03 -19.08
C ARG A 103 0.35 10.69 -20.36
N GLU A 104 1.54 11.27 -20.34
CA GLU A 104 2.19 11.80 -21.55
C GLU A 104 2.47 10.69 -22.58
N GLU A 105 2.85 9.49 -22.13
CA GLU A 105 3.05 8.34 -23.02
C GLU A 105 1.74 7.84 -23.65
N LEU A 106 0.64 7.84 -22.88
CA LEU A 106 -0.67 7.35 -23.32
C LEU A 106 -1.35 8.26 -24.36
N GLY A 107 -0.99 9.55 -24.39
CA GLY A 107 -1.55 10.55 -25.32
C GLY A 107 -2.76 11.29 -24.78
#